data_AF-A0A3Q8DCJ3-F1
#
_entry.id   AF-A0A3Q8DCJ3-F1
#
_cell.length_a   1.000
_cell.length_b   1.000
_cell.length_c   1.000
_cell.angle_alpha   90.00
_cell.angle_beta   90.00
_cell.angle_gamma   90.00
#
_symmetry.space_group_name_H-M   'P 1'
#
loop_
_entity.id
_entity.type
_entity.pdbx_description
1 polymer ?
#
loop_
_entity_poly.entity_id
_entity_poly.type
_entity_poly.pdbx_seq_one_letter_code
_entity_poly.pdbx_strand_id
1 'polypeptide(L)'
;MQVELDEIKRMLNTFLEAPGPFITIKDLGFVDEEDQEKLDKSIGHFLLIVENGLISNMNLTTCDAKAVGLHMTPRNFGYTSTPIRLTQTGHDFINMLNQKPVFERLKEEAKEAPFSLLQKVGAALTEKILKEKLGLGN
;
A
#
# COMPACT_ATOMS: atom_id res chain seq x y z
N MET A 1 15.16 4.36 -4.57
CA MET A 1 14.16 3.48 -5.21
C MET A 1 13.04 4.34 -5.76
N GLN A 2 12.58 4.08 -6.98
CA GLN A 2 11.38 4.74 -7.52
C GLN A 2 10.13 4.02 -6.98
N VAL A 3 9.05 4.76 -6.73
CA VAL A 3 7.78 4.16 -6.29
C VAL A 3 7.19 3.34 -7.44
N GLU A 4 6.87 2.07 -7.18
CA GLU A 4 6.26 1.17 -8.15
C GLU A 4 4.81 0.91 -7.73
N LEU A 5 3.87 1.59 -8.38
CA LEU A 5 2.46 1.53 -8.00
C LEU A 5 1.84 0.14 -8.21
N ASP A 6 2.36 -0.65 -9.15
CA ASP A 6 1.94 -2.05 -9.32
C ASP A 6 2.24 -2.87 -8.07
N GLU A 7 3.42 -2.71 -7.48
CA GLU A 7 3.83 -3.46 -6.30
C GLU A 7 3.04 -3.03 -5.06
N ILE A 8 2.83 -1.73 -4.88
CA ILE A 8 1.99 -1.20 -3.80
C ILE A 8 0.55 -1.70 -3.94
N LYS A 9 -0.01 -1.67 -5.16
CA LYS A 9 -1.35 -2.18 -5.44
C LYS A 9 -1.45 -3.68 -5.17
N ARG A 10 -0.44 -4.47 -5.57
CA ARG A 10 -0.36 -5.91 -5.29
C ARG A 10 -0.41 -6.18 -3.79
N MET A 11 0.47 -5.55 -3.00
CA MET A 11 0.51 -5.72 -1.54
C MET A 11 -0.81 -5.34 -0.86
N LEU A 12 -1.41 -4.22 -1.27
CA LEU A 12 -2.66 -3.75 -0.66
C LEU A 12 -3.87 -4.62 -1.07
N ASN A 13 -3.88 -5.17 -2.28
CA ASN A 13 -4.93 -6.11 -2.71
C ASN A 13 -4.89 -7.43 -1.96
N THR A 14 -3.72 -7.88 -1.48
CA THR A 14 -3.63 -9.06 -0.58
C THR A 14 -4.57 -8.94 0.63
N PHE A 15 -4.77 -7.74 1.17
CA PHE A 15 -5.72 -7.52 2.27
C PHE A 15 -7.18 -7.63 1.83
N LEU A 16 -7.52 -7.23 0.60
CA LEU A 16 -8.89 -7.30 0.07
C LEU A 16 -9.29 -8.73 -0.30
N GLU A 17 -8.30 -9.55 -0.69
CA GLU A 17 -8.47 -10.95 -1.08
C GLU A 17 -8.48 -11.90 0.13
N ALA A 18 -8.06 -11.42 1.30
CA ALA A 18 -8.03 -12.20 2.52
C ALA A 18 -9.45 -12.52 3.03
N PRO A 19 -9.67 -13.72 3.62
CA PRO A 19 -10.98 -14.13 4.14
C PRO A 19 -11.39 -13.36 5.41
N GLY A 20 -10.49 -12.58 6.00
CA GLY A 20 -10.72 -11.82 7.21
C GLY A 20 -9.95 -10.51 7.22
N PRO A 21 -10.18 -9.66 8.24
CA PRO A 21 -9.60 -8.32 8.28
C PRO A 21 -8.09 -8.30 8.53
N PHE A 22 -7.51 -9.40 9.01
CA PHE A 22 -6.10 -9.48 9.38
C PHE A 22 -5.35 -10.47 8.51
N ILE A 23 -4.16 -10.07 8.09
CA ILE A 23 -3.11 -10.91 7.50
C ILE A 23 -1.81 -10.70 8.29
N THR A 24 -0.71 -11.26 7.81
CA THR A 24 0.65 -11.05 8.31
C THR A 24 1.57 -10.61 7.18
N ILE A 25 2.78 -10.12 7.49
CA ILE A 25 3.79 -9.77 6.46
C ILE A 25 4.08 -10.95 5.53
N LYS A 26 4.00 -12.19 6.02
CA LYS A 26 4.23 -13.38 5.20
C LYS A 26 3.23 -13.50 4.04
N ASP A 27 1.98 -13.11 4.26
CA ASP A 27 0.94 -13.18 3.24
C ASP A 27 1.19 -12.21 2.08
N LEU A 28 2.01 -11.17 2.29
CA LEU A 28 2.41 -10.22 1.25
C LEU A 28 3.40 -10.83 0.23
N GLY A 29 3.94 -12.02 0.49
CA GLY A 29 4.66 -12.83 -0.49
C GLY A 29 6.09 -12.40 -0.83
N PHE A 30 6.60 -11.32 -0.24
CA PHE A 30 7.98 -10.88 -0.49
C PHE A 30 9.00 -11.44 0.51
N VAL A 31 8.55 -12.06 1.61
CA VAL A 31 9.45 -12.55 2.68
C VAL A 31 10.28 -13.77 2.29
N ASP A 32 9.83 -14.50 1.26
CA ASP A 32 10.47 -15.70 0.72
C ASP A 32 11.27 -15.40 -0.57
N GLU A 33 11.47 -14.11 -0.91
CA GLU A 33 12.26 -13.70 -2.08
C GLU A 33 13.76 -13.93 -1.82
N GLU A 34 14.40 -14.72 -2.70
CA GLU A 34 15.81 -15.08 -2.61
C GLU A 34 16.72 -14.00 -3.22
N ASP A 35 16.19 -13.21 -4.17
CA ASP A 35 16.90 -12.09 -4.79
C ASP A 35 16.90 -10.87 -3.84
N GLN A 36 18.07 -10.56 -3.28
CA GLN A 36 18.24 -9.46 -2.33
C GLN A 36 17.81 -8.10 -2.90
N GLU A 37 18.01 -7.85 -4.20
CA GLU A 37 17.62 -6.58 -4.82
C GLU A 37 16.08 -6.44 -4.87
N LYS A 38 15.38 -7.53 -5.19
CA LYS A 38 13.91 -7.54 -5.20
C LYS A 38 13.33 -7.48 -3.79
N LEU A 39 13.96 -8.16 -2.84
CA LEU A 39 13.59 -8.09 -1.43
C LEU A 39 13.73 -6.65 -0.91
N ASP A 40 14.85 -5.98 -1.18
CA ASP A 40 15.09 -4.60 -0.75
C ASP A 40 14.06 -3.62 -1.37
N LYS A 41 13.71 -3.81 -2.64
CA LYS A 41 12.63 -3.04 -3.30
C LYS A 41 11.30 -3.24 -2.59
N SER A 42 10.90 -4.50 -2.38
CA SER A 42 9.64 -4.84 -1.70
C SER A 42 9.58 -4.25 -0.30
N ILE A 43 10.67 -4.34 0.47
CA ILE A 43 10.76 -3.73 1.80
C ILE A 43 10.62 -2.21 1.72
N GLY A 44 11.22 -1.56 0.71
CA GLY A 44 11.04 -0.15 0.45
C GLY A 44 9.57 0.24 0.22
N HIS A 45 8.83 -0.49 -0.63
CA HIS A 45 7.40 -0.21 -0.86
C HIS A 45 6.55 -0.52 0.38
N PHE A 46 6.87 -1.58 1.11
CA PHE A 46 6.21 -1.89 2.38
C PHE A 46 6.42 -0.79 3.42
N LEU A 47 7.63 -0.24 3.55
CA LEU A 47 7.89 0.88 4.46
C LEU A 47 7.10 2.14 4.06
N LEU A 48 6.95 2.44 2.76
CA LEU A 48 6.09 3.54 2.31
C LEU A 48 4.63 3.32 2.74
N ILE A 49 4.11 2.09 2.65
CA ILE A 49 2.76 1.74 3.11
C ILE A 49 2.63 1.98 4.62
N VAL A 50 3.64 1.60 5.41
CA VAL A 50 3.68 1.78 6.86
C VAL A 50 3.75 3.26 7.24
N GLU A 51 4.69 4.01 6.69
CA GLU A 51 4.93 5.43 6.97
C GLU A 51 3.70 6.28 6.67
N ASN A 52 2.97 5.94 5.60
CA ASN A 52 1.74 6.63 5.22
C ASN A 52 0.49 6.10 5.94
N GLY A 53 0.65 5.24 6.95
CA GLY A 53 -0.43 4.78 7.82
C GLY A 53 -1.52 3.99 7.09
N LEU A 54 -1.18 3.30 6.00
CA LEU A 54 -2.13 2.53 5.21
C LEU A 54 -2.48 1.19 5.84
N ILE A 55 -1.63 0.71 6.75
CA ILE A 55 -1.85 -0.49 7.53
C ILE A 55 -1.66 -0.22 9.02
N SER A 56 -2.30 -1.04 9.84
CA SER A 56 -2.20 -1.00 11.30
C SER A 56 -2.19 -2.41 11.89
N ASN A 57 -1.69 -2.57 13.10
CA ASN A 57 -1.84 -3.80 13.86
C ASN A 57 -3.21 -3.87 14.58
N MET A 58 -3.41 -4.91 15.40
CA MET A 58 -4.65 -5.07 16.19
C MET A 58 -4.93 -3.93 17.17
N ASN A 59 -3.90 -3.20 17.60
CA ASN A 59 -4.01 -2.05 18.50
C ASN A 59 -4.19 -0.72 17.76
N LEU A 60 -4.43 -0.76 16.43
CA LEU A 60 -4.54 0.41 15.56
C LEU A 60 -3.27 1.26 15.49
N THR A 61 -2.12 0.70 15.88
CA THR A 61 -0.83 1.39 15.75
C THR A 61 -0.42 1.43 14.28
N THR A 62 -0.11 2.63 13.79
CA THR A 62 0.35 2.91 12.42
C THR A 62 1.73 3.55 12.45
N CYS A 63 2.38 3.69 11.30
CA CYS A 63 3.63 4.46 11.15
C CYS A 63 4.82 3.92 11.97
N ASP A 64 4.76 2.64 12.37
CA ASP A 64 5.84 1.95 13.08
C ASP A 64 6.03 0.56 12.45
N ALA A 65 7.18 0.36 11.81
CA ALA A 65 7.56 -0.89 11.17
C ALA A 65 7.53 -2.07 12.15
N LYS A 66 7.99 -1.86 13.40
CA LYS A 66 8.01 -2.91 14.43
C LYS A 66 6.59 -3.26 14.86
N ALA A 67 5.72 -2.26 14.97
CA ALA A 67 4.32 -2.47 15.33
C ALA A 67 3.56 -3.33 14.32
N VAL A 68 3.98 -3.32 13.05
CA VAL A 68 3.40 -4.14 11.97
C VAL A 68 4.20 -5.41 11.68
N GLY A 69 5.24 -5.70 12.47
CA GLY A 69 5.98 -6.96 12.43
C GLY A 69 7.29 -6.94 11.65
N LEU A 70 7.75 -5.79 11.13
CA LEU A 70 9.06 -5.66 10.48
C LEU A 70 10.09 -5.07 11.46
N HIS A 71 11.25 -5.71 11.60
CA HIS A 71 12.32 -5.23 12.48
C HIS A 71 13.70 -5.44 11.88
N MET A 72 14.69 -4.69 12.36
CA MET A 72 16.08 -4.88 11.95
C MET A 72 16.73 -6.04 12.71
N THR A 73 17.56 -6.79 12.01
CA THR A 73 18.46 -7.81 12.57
C THR A 73 19.91 -7.42 12.25
N PRO A 74 20.91 -8.06 12.89
CA PRO A 74 22.32 -7.78 12.57
C PRO A 74 22.73 -8.07 11.13
N ARG A 75 21.96 -8.89 10.39
CA ARG A 75 22.30 -9.29 9.02
C ARG A 75 21.43 -8.60 7.96
N ASN A 76 20.16 -8.35 8.27
CA ASN A 76 19.22 -7.68 7.36
C ASN A 76 17.91 -7.31 8.10
N PHE A 77 16.75 -7.42 7.45
CA PHE A 77 15.44 -7.37 8.10
C PHE A 77 14.99 -8.73 8.64
N GLY A 78 14.19 -8.70 9.69
CA GLY A 78 13.47 -9.83 10.26
C GLY A 78 11.99 -9.48 10.36
N TYR A 79 11.16 -10.50 10.46
CA TYR A 79 9.71 -10.32 10.53
C TYR A 79 9.06 -11.24 11.57
N THR A 80 7.92 -10.81 12.09
CA THR A 80 7.07 -11.60 13.00
C THR A 80 5.68 -11.80 12.41
N SER A 81 4.98 -12.85 12.84
CA SER A 81 3.59 -13.12 12.46
C SER A 81 2.60 -12.18 13.17
N THR A 82 2.86 -10.87 13.07
CA THR A 82 2.00 -9.84 13.65
C THR A 82 0.74 -9.69 12.79
N PRO A 83 -0.47 -9.79 13.38
CA PRO A 83 -1.70 -9.52 12.64
C PRO A 83 -1.78 -8.04 12.26
N ILE A 84 -1.93 -7.78 10.97
CA ILE A 84 -2.00 -6.45 10.35
C ILE A 84 -3.23 -6.34 9.46
N ARG A 85 -3.79 -5.14 9.35
CA ARG A 85 -4.99 -4.83 8.56
C ARG A 85 -4.83 -3.50 7.82
N LEU A 86 -5.64 -3.30 6.79
CA LEU A 86 -5.82 -1.97 6.20
C LEU A 86 -6.43 -1.00 7.22
N THR A 87 -5.95 0.25 7.21
CA THR A 87 -6.65 1.37 7.86
C THR A 87 -7.77 1.87 6.95
N GLN A 88 -8.58 2.82 7.43
CA GLN A 88 -9.56 3.49 6.55
C GLN A 88 -8.86 4.14 5.35
N THR A 89 -7.76 4.87 5.59
CA THR A 89 -6.93 5.46 4.54
C THR A 89 -6.36 4.40 3.59
N GLY A 90 -5.97 3.24 4.13
CA GLY A 90 -5.54 2.09 3.33
C GLY A 90 -6.64 1.59 2.39
N HIS A 91 -7.87 1.42 2.91
CA HIS A 91 -9.04 1.05 2.11
C HIS A 91 -9.35 2.09 1.03
N ASP A 92 -9.36 3.37 1.37
CA ASP A 92 -9.63 4.45 0.41
C ASP A 92 -8.60 4.44 -0.73
N PHE A 93 -7.31 4.30 -0.38
CA PHE A 93 -6.24 4.29 -1.35
C PHE A 93 -6.25 3.06 -2.27
N ILE A 94 -6.47 1.85 -1.74
CA ILE A 94 -6.54 0.66 -2.60
C ILE A 94 -7.79 0.66 -3.49
N ASN A 95 -8.94 1.13 -2.99
CA ASN A 95 -10.14 1.29 -3.80
C ASN A 95 -9.94 2.30 -4.93
N MET A 96 -9.22 3.38 -4.66
CA MET A 96 -8.77 4.35 -5.66
C MET A 96 -7.85 3.70 -6.70
N LEU A 97 -6.81 2.97 -6.29
CA LEU A 97 -5.90 2.25 -7.21
C LEU A 97 -6.58 1.13 -8.01
N ASN A 98 -7.68 0.57 -7.51
CA ASN A 98 -8.46 -0.44 -8.23
C ASN A 98 -9.38 0.17 -9.31
N GLN A 99 -9.55 1.49 -9.35
CA GLN A 99 -10.20 2.15 -10.48
C GLN A 99 -9.22 2.28 -11.63
N LYS A 100 -9.43 1.47 -12.68
CA LYS A 100 -8.56 1.44 -13.88
C LYS A 100 -8.22 2.85 -14.42
N PRO A 101 -9.18 3.78 -14.63
CA PRO A 101 -8.84 5.10 -15.16
C PRO A 101 -7.93 5.93 -14.23
N VAL A 102 -8.02 5.74 -12.91
CA VAL A 102 -7.18 6.43 -11.94
C VAL A 102 -5.78 5.82 -11.94
N PHE A 103 -5.70 4.49 -11.90
CA PHE A 103 -4.44 3.77 -11.85
C PHE A 103 -3.54 4.05 -13.05
N GLU A 104 -4.08 3.94 -14.27
CA GLU A 104 -3.30 4.19 -15.49
C GLU A 104 -2.76 5.63 -15.51
N ARG A 105 -3.59 6.62 -15.18
CA ARG A 105 -3.16 8.02 -15.13
C ARG A 105 -2.08 8.28 -14.09
N LEU A 106 -2.20 7.72 -12.90
CA LEU A 106 -1.15 7.87 -11.87
C LEU A 106 0.17 7.22 -12.31
N LYS A 107 0.08 6.05 -12.96
CA LYS A 107 1.24 5.29 -13.43
C LYS A 107 1.94 5.97 -14.61
N GLU A 108 1.21 6.57 -15.53
CA GLU A 108 1.77 7.20 -16.73
C GLU A 108 2.14 8.67 -16.51
N GLU A 109 1.24 9.45 -15.90
CA GLU A 109 1.36 10.92 -15.82
C GLU A 109 2.02 11.40 -14.52
N ALA A 110 2.02 10.60 -13.45
CA ALA A 110 2.46 11.02 -12.11
C ALA A 110 3.60 10.17 -11.52
N LYS A 111 4.30 9.36 -12.33
CA LYS A 111 5.35 8.41 -11.89
C LYS A 111 6.51 9.00 -11.08
N GLU A 112 6.73 10.31 -11.16
CA GLU A 112 7.81 11.04 -10.46
C GLU A 112 7.28 11.86 -9.28
N ALA A 113 5.98 11.84 -9.05
CA ALA A 113 5.37 12.57 -7.96
C ALA A 113 5.70 11.90 -6.60
N PRO A 114 5.84 12.70 -5.52
CA PRO A 114 5.92 12.16 -4.17
C PRO A 114 4.70 11.30 -3.84
N PHE A 115 4.89 10.26 -3.03
CA PHE A 115 3.81 9.30 -2.68
C PHE A 115 2.58 9.99 -2.07
N SER A 116 2.78 10.96 -1.19
CA SER A 116 1.69 11.75 -0.60
C SER A 116 0.91 12.59 -1.63
N LEU A 117 1.57 13.02 -2.72
CA LEU A 117 0.91 13.72 -3.81
C LEU A 117 0.13 12.74 -4.71
N LEU A 118 0.66 11.54 -4.95
CA LEU A 118 -0.06 10.47 -5.65
C LEU A 118 -1.40 10.14 -4.98
N GLN A 119 -1.42 10.04 -3.65
CA GLN A 119 -2.65 9.85 -2.88
C GLN A 119 -3.64 10.99 -3.09
N LYS A 120 -3.20 12.25 -2.97
CA LYS A 120 -4.06 13.43 -3.12
C LYS A 120 -4.64 13.55 -4.54
N VAL A 121 -3.79 13.41 -5.55
CA VAL A 121 -4.21 13.51 -6.96
C VAL A 121 -5.14 12.36 -7.31
N GLY A 122 -4.82 11.14 -6.90
CA GLY A 122 -5.69 9.99 -7.14
C GLY A 122 -7.06 10.12 -6.47
N ALA A 123 -7.13 10.68 -5.26
CA ALA A 123 -8.39 10.97 -4.58
C ALA A 123 -9.22 12.00 -5.36
N ALA A 124 -8.60 13.08 -5.85
CA ALA A 124 -9.26 14.08 -6.68
C ALA A 124 -9.77 13.49 -8.02
N LEU A 125 -8.99 12.62 -8.66
CA LEU A 125 -9.41 11.90 -9.86
C LEU A 125 -10.61 10.98 -9.58
N THR A 126 -10.57 10.26 -8.46
CA THR A 126 -11.67 9.40 -8.01
C THR A 126 -12.94 10.20 -7.73
N GLU A 127 -12.82 11.33 -7.04
CA GLU A 127 -13.94 12.22 -6.76
C GLU A 127 -14.57 12.74 -8.05
N LYS A 128 -13.75 13.15 -9.03
CA LYS A 128 -14.23 13.59 -10.34
C LYS A 128 -15.03 12.47 -11.04
N ILE A 129 -14.46 11.28 -11.13
CA ILE A 129 -15.12 10.11 -11.75
C ILE A 129 -16.42 9.76 -11.00
N LEU A 130 -16.43 9.85 -9.67
CA LEU A 130 -17.61 9.57 -8.87
C LEU A 130 -18.71 10.61 -9.12
N LYS A 131 -18.37 11.91 -9.16
CA LYS A 131 -19.33 12.98 -9.48
C LYS A 131 -19.94 12.80 -10.86
N GLU A 132 -19.13 12.46 -11.87
CA GLU A 132 -19.62 12.16 -13.22
C GLU A 132 -20.60 10.97 -13.20
N LYS A 133 -20.26 9.88 -12.51
CA LYS A 133 -21.15 8.70 -12.37
C LYS A 133 -22.46 9.00 -11.65
N LEU A 134 -22.45 9.93 -10.69
CA LEU A 134 -23.61 10.32 -9.90
C LEU A 134 -24.45 11.43 -10.56
N GLY A 135 -24.05 11.96 -11.72
CA GLY A 135 -24.72 13.10 -12.35
C GLY A 135 -24.53 14.42 -11.60
N LEU A 136 -23.47 14.53 -10.79
CA LEU A 136 -23.08 15.72 -10.02
C LEU A 136 -21.96 16.52 -10.70
N GLY A 137 -21.57 16.14 -11.92
CA GLY A 137 -20.56 16.83 -12.71
C GLY A 137 -21.14 18.09 -13.35
N ASN A 138 -20.68 19.27 -12.92
CA ASN A 138 -20.74 20.49 -13.71
C ASN A 138 -19.56 20.53 -14.68
#